data_AF-A0A3N9RFT8-F1
#
_entry.id   AF-A0A3N9RFT8-F1
#
_cell.length_a   1.000
_cell.length_b   1.000
_cell.length_c   1.000
_cell.angle_alpha   90.00
_cell.angle_beta   90.00
_cell.angle_gamma   90.00
#
_symmetry.space_group_name_H-M   'P 1'
#
loop_
_entity.id
_entity.type
_entity.pdbx_description
1 polymer ?
#
loop_
_entity_poly.entity_id
_entity_poly.type
_entity_poly.pdbx_seq_one_letter_code
_entity_poly.pdbx_strand_id
1 'polypeptide(L)'
;MDDSRASHGLIQWHGTTIIGVKKNGRTVIAGDGQVSMGNTVMKPNARKVRRIGDGNVIAGFAGATADAFTLFERLERKLEQHRGQLMRAAVELAKDWRTDKYLRNLEALMIVADAETLLVLTGNGDVLEPEAKNDAIIAAIGSGGNYALSAARAITDYEDDAETIARRAMQVAADICVFTNDRVTVETI
;
A
#
# COMPACT_ATOMS: atom_id res chain seq x y z
N MET A 1 5.54 28.08 5.55
CA MET A 1 4.08 28.16 5.66
C MET A 1 3.56 28.67 4.34
N ASP A 2 3.15 27.76 3.46
CA ASP A 2 2.30 28.12 2.33
C ASP A 2 1.47 26.87 1.99
N ASP A 3 0.28 26.84 2.57
CA ASP A 3 -0.68 25.73 2.55
C ASP A 3 -1.75 26.00 1.47
N SER A 4 -1.30 26.45 0.29
CA SER A 4 -2.18 27.04 -0.74
C SER A 4 -2.49 26.11 -1.92
N ARG A 5 -2.28 24.79 -1.78
CA ARG A 5 -2.69 23.80 -2.79
C ARG A 5 -3.68 22.74 -2.32
N ALA A 6 -4.27 22.89 -1.14
CA ALA A 6 -5.46 22.12 -0.79
C ALA A 6 -6.66 22.76 -1.50
N SER A 7 -6.99 22.28 -2.71
CA SER A 7 -8.24 22.63 -3.39
C SER A 7 -9.43 21.95 -2.69
N HIS A 8 -9.70 22.37 -1.46
CA HIS A 8 -10.95 22.36 -0.69
C HIS A 8 -10.60 22.76 0.75
N GLY A 9 -11.16 23.86 1.25
CA GLY A 9 -10.86 24.42 2.57
C GLY A 9 -11.40 23.61 3.77
N LEU A 10 -11.12 22.31 3.88
CA LEU A 10 -11.57 21.46 4.99
C LEU A 10 -10.52 20.39 5.33
N ILE A 11 -10.01 20.43 6.56
CA ILE A 11 -9.35 19.39 7.37
C ILE A 11 -8.68 18.23 6.60
N GLN A 12 -7.34 18.12 6.72
CA GLN A 12 -6.53 17.06 6.11
C GLN A 12 -7.01 15.65 6.49
N TRP A 13 -7.10 14.75 5.51
CA TRP A 13 -7.40 13.34 5.72
C TRP A 13 -6.10 12.54 5.85
N HIS A 14 -6.04 11.69 6.87
CA HIS A 14 -4.93 10.76 7.08
C HIS A 14 -5.41 9.34 6.80
N GLY A 15 -4.66 8.67 5.92
CA GLY A 15 -4.93 7.30 5.48
C GLY A 15 -4.20 6.27 6.32
N THR A 16 -4.65 5.03 6.18
CA THR A 16 -4.04 3.83 6.76
C THR A 16 -2.58 3.69 6.34
N THR A 17 -1.80 3.06 7.20
CA THR A 17 -0.45 2.57 6.94
C THR A 17 -0.52 1.18 6.32
N ILE A 18 0.27 0.96 5.26
CA ILE A 18 0.36 -0.32 4.58
C ILE A 18 1.83 -0.67 4.37
N ILE A 19 2.18 -1.92 4.62
CA ILE A 19 3.51 -2.48 4.36
C ILE A 19 3.38 -3.73 3.51
N GLY A 20 4.26 -3.85 2.51
CA GLY A 20 4.50 -5.07 1.77
C GLY A 20 5.88 -5.63 2.09
N VAL A 21 5.96 -6.93 2.39
CA VAL A 21 7.18 -7.67 2.68
C VAL A 21 7.19 -8.93 1.82
N LYS A 22 8.21 -9.08 0.98
CA LYS A 22 8.52 -10.35 0.31
C LYS A 22 9.85 -10.85 0.83
N LYS A 23 9.87 -12.05 1.43
CA LYS A 23 11.09 -12.71 1.91
C LYS A 23 10.91 -14.23 1.83
N ASN A 24 11.96 -14.96 1.46
CA ASN A 24 11.98 -16.43 1.45
C ASN A 24 10.81 -17.08 0.67
N GLY A 25 10.46 -16.50 -0.48
CA GLY A 25 9.36 -17.01 -1.32
C GLY A 25 7.95 -16.76 -0.78
N ARG A 26 7.81 -15.98 0.30
CA ARG A 26 6.53 -15.59 0.88
C ARG A 26 6.29 -14.09 0.69
N THR A 27 5.12 -13.73 0.20
CA THR A 27 4.71 -12.34 -0.01
C THR A 27 3.59 -11.98 0.97
N VAL A 28 3.76 -10.90 1.72
CA VAL A 28 2.79 -10.43 2.70
C VAL A 28 2.50 -8.96 2.47
N ILE A 29 1.23 -8.59 2.47
CA ILE A 29 0.81 -7.19 2.62
C ILE A 29 -0.03 -7.07 3.88
N ALA A 30 0.35 -6.14 4.73
CA ALA A 30 -0.35 -5.79 5.95
C ALA A 30 -0.75 -4.32 5.94
N GLY A 31 -1.87 -3.99 6.57
CA GLY A 31 -2.28 -2.61 6.74
C GLY A 31 -3.22 -2.43 7.92
N ASP A 32 -3.12 -1.28 8.58
CA ASP A 32 -4.00 -0.94 9.69
C ASP A 32 -5.37 -0.46 9.19
N GLY A 33 -6.27 -0.20 10.15
CA GLY A 33 -7.63 0.20 9.86
C GLY A 33 -7.96 1.65 10.13
N GLN A 34 -7.02 2.47 10.61
CA GLN A 34 -7.31 3.83 11.01
C GLN A 34 -7.51 4.77 9.82
N VAL A 35 -8.62 5.50 9.86
CA VAL A 35 -8.91 6.64 8.99
C VAL A 35 -9.21 7.81 9.90
N SER A 36 -8.42 8.88 9.76
CA SER A 36 -8.57 10.11 10.54
C SER A 36 -8.88 11.30 9.66
N MET A 37 -9.71 12.20 10.17
CA MET A 37 -9.98 13.52 9.60
C MET A 37 -9.42 14.54 10.58
N GLY A 38 -8.27 15.12 10.24
CA GLY A 38 -7.45 15.88 11.17
C GLY A 38 -7.05 15.01 12.35
N ASN A 39 -7.27 15.51 13.57
CA ASN A 39 -6.95 14.81 14.81
C ASN A 39 -8.05 13.85 15.29
N THR A 40 -9.13 13.68 14.52
CA THR A 40 -10.28 12.85 14.91
C THR A 40 -10.27 11.53 14.16
N VAL A 41 -10.31 10.42 14.89
CA VAL A 41 -10.47 9.08 14.30
C VAL A 41 -11.91 8.92 13.80
N MET A 42 -12.08 8.80 12.49
CA MET A 42 -13.39 8.62 11.85
C MET A 42 -13.80 7.15 11.78
N LYS A 43 -12.84 6.26 11.49
CA LYS A 43 -13.05 4.82 11.43
C LYS A 43 -11.78 4.09 11.85
N PRO A 44 -11.85 3.17 12.83
CA PRO A 44 -10.66 2.45 13.30
C PRO A 44 -10.41 1.12 12.57
N ASN A 45 -11.33 0.64 11.73
CA ASN A 45 -11.30 -0.72 11.16
C ASN A 45 -11.55 -0.75 9.64
N ALA A 46 -11.03 0.23 8.90
CA ALA A 46 -11.00 0.14 7.44
C ALA A 46 -10.22 -1.10 6.99
N ARG A 47 -10.63 -1.73 5.88
CA ARG A 47 -9.90 -2.82 5.25
C ARG A 47 -9.48 -2.38 3.86
N LYS A 48 -8.22 -1.97 3.72
CA LYS A 48 -7.65 -1.46 2.46
C LYS A 48 -6.61 -2.39 1.85
N VAL A 49 -6.38 -3.53 2.48
CA VAL A 49 -5.64 -4.67 1.93
C VAL A 49 -6.66 -5.72 1.51
N ARG A 50 -6.51 -6.26 0.30
CA ARG A 50 -7.35 -7.34 -0.22
C ARG A 50 -6.60 -8.12 -1.29
N ARG A 51 -7.07 -9.33 -1.56
CA ARG A 51 -6.69 -10.06 -2.77
C ARG A 51 -7.50 -9.57 -3.95
N ILE A 52 -6.89 -9.54 -5.12
CA ILE A 52 -7.50 -9.15 -6.39
C ILE A 52 -7.16 -10.17 -7.48
N GLY A 53 -7.91 -10.10 -8.59
CA GLY A 53 -7.85 -11.10 -9.66
C GLY A 53 -8.34 -12.47 -9.16
N ASP A 54 -7.77 -13.56 -9.67
CA ASP A 54 -8.09 -14.93 -9.24
C ASP A 54 -7.54 -15.28 -7.83
N GLY A 55 -7.24 -14.28 -6.99
CA GLY A 55 -6.68 -14.45 -5.64
C GLY A 55 -5.15 -14.51 -5.58
N ASN A 56 -4.48 -14.41 -6.72
CA ASN A 56 -3.02 -14.56 -6.88
C ASN A 56 -2.24 -13.25 -6.74
N VAL A 57 -2.93 -12.13 -6.50
CA VAL A 57 -2.33 -10.81 -6.29
C VAL A 57 -2.92 -10.20 -5.02
N ILE A 58 -2.08 -9.61 -4.19
CA ILE A 58 -2.51 -8.80 -3.05
C ILE A 58 -2.31 -7.33 -3.42
N ALA A 59 -3.29 -6.50 -3.07
CA ALA A 59 -3.22 -5.06 -3.25
C ALA A 59 -3.57 -4.32 -1.95
N GLY A 60 -2.79 -3.30 -1.64
CA GLY A 60 -2.95 -2.41 -0.50
C GLY A 60 -2.95 -0.95 -0.95
N PHE A 61 -3.92 -0.16 -0.48
CA PHE A 61 -4.09 1.23 -0.89
C PHE A 61 -4.09 2.23 0.27
N ALA A 62 -3.23 3.25 0.22
CA ALA A 62 -3.18 4.33 1.20
C ALA A 62 -3.75 5.63 0.61
N GLY A 63 -5.08 5.77 0.64
CA GLY A 63 -5.80 6.95 0.15
C GLY A 63 -7.30 6.86 0.41
N ALA A 64 -8.11 7.63 -0.32
CA ALA A 64 -9.56 7.58 -0.16
C ALA A 64 -10.14 6.23 -0.63
N THR A 65 -11.16 5.75 0.08
CA THR A 65 -11.73 4.41 -0.18
C THR A 65 -12.32 4.28 -1.60
N ALA A 66 -12.95 5.34 -2.14
CA ALA A 66 -13.55 5.32 -3.47
C ALA A 66 -12.50 5.15 -4.58
N ASP A 67 -11.36 5.83 -4.44
CA ASP A 67 -10.24 5.72 -5.37
C ASP A 67 -9.64 4.32 -5.36
N ALA A 68 -9.53 3.72 -4.17
CA ALA A 68 -9.05 2.35 -3.99
C ALA A 68 -9.88 1.35 -4.82
N PHE A 69 -11.22 1.41 -4.72
CA PHE A 69 -12.11 0.53 -5.48
C PHE A 69 -11.93 0.72 -6.98
N THR A 70 -11.88 1.96 -7.46
CA THR A 70 -11.72 2.27 -8.88
C THR A 70 -10.40 1.72 -9.43
N LEU A 71 -9.31 1.87 -8.68
CA LEU A 71 -7.98 1.43 -9.10
C LEU A 71 -7.84 -0.09 -9.04
N PHE A 72 -8.42 -0.76 -8.05
CA PHE A 72 -8.46 -2.22 -7.98
C PHE A 72 -9.23 -2.80 -9.17
N GLU A 73 -10.43 -2.31 -9.48
CA GLU A 73 -11.22 -2.78 -10.63
C GLU A 73 -10.51 -2.54 -11.97
N ARG A 74 -9.75 -1.45 -12.10
CA ARG A 74 -8.92 -1.21 -13.28
C ARG A 74 -7.75 -2.18 -13.35
N LEU A 75 -7.06 -2.43 -12.23
CA LEU A 75 -5.95 -3.36 -12.18
C LEU A 75 -6.40 -4.81 -12.48
N GLU A 76 -7.53 -5.24 -11.95
CA GLU A 76 -8.10 -6.56 -12.21
C GLU A 76 -8.35 -6.78 -13.70
N ARG A 77 -8.96 -5.81 -14.38
CA ARG A 77 -9.14 -5.86 -15.84
C ARG A 77 -7.82 -5.95 -16.59
N LYS A 78 -6.77 -5.26 -16.14
CA LYS A 78 -5.44 -5.35 -16.75
C LYS A 78 -4.77 -6.71 -16.48
N LEU A 79 -4.96 -7.27 -15.30
CA LEU A 79 -4.48 -8.62 -14.96
C LEU A 79 -5.14 -9.67 -15.85
N GLU A 80 -6.46 -9.60 -16.07
CA GLU A 80 -7.17 -10.48 -17.00
C GLU A 80 -6.63 -10.34 -18.43
N GLN A 81 -6.50 -9.12 -18.94
CA GLN A 81 -5.98 -8.84 -20.29
C GLN A 81 -4.54 -9.34 -20.51
N HIS A 82 -3.73 -9.35 -19.45
CA HIS A 82 -2.32 -9.74 -19.50
C HIS A 82 -2.05 -11.11 -18.84
N ARG A 83 -3.09 -11.95 -18.68
CA ARG A 83 -2.97 -13.33 -18.18
C ARG A 83 -2.20 -13.42 -16.85
N GLY A 84 -2.51 -12.53 -15.92
CA GLY A 84 -1.92 -12.49 -14.58
C GLY A 84 -0.52 -11.90 -14.49
N GLN A 85 0.06 -11.35 -15.57
CA GLN A 85 1.38 -10.71 -15.52
C GLN A 85 1.32 -9.38 -14.76
N LEU A 86 1.61 -9.39 -13.46
CA LEU A 86 1.45 -8.24 -12.57
C LEU A 86 2.24 -7.01 -13.03
N MET A 87 3.53 -7.17 -13.33
CA MET A 87 4.38 -6.05 -13.81
C MET A 87 3.79 -5.39 -15.05
N ARG A 88 3.34 -6.19 -16.01
CA ARG A 88 2.74 -5.67 -17.25
C ARG A 88 1.41 -4.97 -16.98
N ALA A 89 0.55 -5.57 -16.16
CA ALA A 89 -0.73 -4.99 -15.78
C ALA A 89 -0.56 -3.67 -15.02
N ALA A 90 0.42 -3.59 -14.12
CA ALA A 90 0.76 -2.38 -13.37
C ALA A 90 1.25 -1.25 -14.28
N VAL A 91 2.14 -1.55 -15.25
CA VAL A 91 2.61 -0.56 -16.22
C VAL A 91 1.48 -0.05 -17.12
N GLU A 92 0.59 -0.92 -17.59
CA GLU A 92 -0.56 -0.50 -18.40
C GLU A 92 -1.59 0.30 -17.59
N LEU A 93 -1.80 -0.05 -16.31
CA LEU A 93 -2.59 0.78 -15.40
C LEU A 93 -1.96 2.16 -15.21
N ALA A 94 -0.65 2.24 -15.01
CA ALA A 94 0.05 3.50 -14.79
C ALA A 94 -0.04 4.43 -16.02
N LYS A 95 0.01 3.88 -17.23
CA LYS A 95 -0.25 4.63 -18.48
C LYS A 95 -1.68 5.20 -18.50
N ASP A 96 -2.67 4.37 -18.20
CA ASP A 96 -4.08 4.81 -18.11
C ASP A 96 -4.26 5.90 -17.04
N TRP A 97 -3.60 5.73 -15.89
CA TRP A 97 -3.64 6.68 -14.77
C TRP A 97 -3.15 8.07 -15.18
N ARG A 98 -2.04 8.14 -15.92
CA ARG A 98 -1.45 9.41 -16.37
C ARG A 98 -2.29 10.12 -17.43
N THR A 99 -3.04 9.37 -18.24
CA THR A 99 -3.85 9.90 -19.34
C THR A 99 -5.27 10.26 -18.93
N ASP A 100 -5.80 9.63 -17.89
CA ASP A 100 -7.14 9.85 -17.39
C ASP A 100 -7.23 11.16 -16.58
N LYS A 101 -8.14 12.05 -16.99
CA LYS A 101 -8.35 13.37 -16.38
C LYS A 101 -8.72 13.30 -14.90
N TYR A 102 -9.43 12.24 -14.48
CA TYR A 102 -9.87 12.08 -13.09
C TYR A 102 -8.78 11.44 -12.24
N LEU A 103 -8.10 10.41 -12.75
CA LEU A 103 -7.11 9.68 -11.98
C LEU A 103 -5.84 10.49 -11.68
N ARG A 104 -5.40 11.36 -12.58
CA ARG A 104 -4.16 12.14 -12.42
C ARG A 104 -4.13 13.12 -11.23
N ASN A 105 -5.28 13.43 -10.64
CA ASN A 105 -5.37 14.30 -9.47
C ASN A 105 -5.39 13.49 -8.15
N LEU A 106 -5.30 12.17 -8.23
CA LEU A 106 -5.30 11.30 -7.07
C LEU A 106 -3.91 11.31 -6.44
N GLU A 107 -3.80 11.79 -5.20
CA GLU A 107 -2.59 11.70 -4.38
C GLU A 107 -2.43 10.32 -3.74
N ALA A 108 -2.61 9.27 -4.55
CA ALA A 108 -2.73 7.91 -4.07
C ALA A 108 -1.45 7.11 -4.28
N LEU A 109 -1.13 6.30 -3.28
CA LEU A 109 -0.10 5.27 -3.34
C LEU A 109 -0.75 3.89 -3.18
N MET A 110 -0.27 2.93 -3.95
CA MET A 110 -0.75 1.55 -3.92
C MET A 110 0.44 0.59 -3.90
N ILE A 111 0.43 -0.39 -3.00
CA ILE A 111 1.35 -1.54 -3.03
C ILE A 111 0.60 -2.71 -3.65
N VAL A 112 1.18 -3.37 -4.63
CA VAL A 112 0.64 -4.60 -5.22
C VAL A 112 1.73 -5.65 -5.31
N ALA A 113 1.38 -6.91 -5.05
CA ALA A 113 2.35 -7.98 -5.08
C ALA A 113 1.73 -9.33 -5.46
N ASP A 114 2.50 -10.15 -6.15
CA ASP A 114 2.24 -11.56 -6.39
C ASP A 114 3.35 -12.42 -5.74
N ALA A 115 3.45 -13.71 -6.09
CA ALA A 115 4.50 -14.58 -5.58
C ALA A 115 5.92 -14.12 -5.99
N GLU A 116 6.06 -13.41 -7.11
CA GLU A 116 7.34 -13.09 -7.74
C GLU A 116 7.70 -11.61 -7.64
N THR A 117 6.74 -10.71 -7.55
CA THR A 117 6.95 -9.28 -7.74
C THR A 117 6.25 -8.50 -6.62
N LEU A 118 6.91 -7.45 -6.14
CA LEU A 118 6.31 -6.46 -5.24
C LEU A 118 6.53 -5.06 -5.84
N LEU A 119 5.44 -4.31 -6.05
CA LEU A 119 5.45 -3.04 -6.75
C LEU A 119 4.75 -1.95 -5.94
N VAL A 120 5.23 -0.72 -6.07
CA VAL A 120 4.59 0.51 -5.62
C VAL A 120 4.14 1.31 -6.83
N LEU A 121 2.85 1.62 -6.90
CA LEU A 121 2.25 2.46 -7.93
C LEU A 121 1.90 3.82 -7.33
N THR A 122 2.15 4.87 -8.11
CA THR A 122 1.89 6.26 -7.70
C THR A 122 0.83 6.91 -8.58
N GLY A 123 0.13 7.90 -8.03
CA GLY A 123 -0.83 8.73 -8.76
C GLY A 123 -0.27 9.48 -9.97
N ASN A 124 1.06 9.61 -10.07
CA ASN A 124 1.74 10.22 -11.20
C ASN A 124 1.99 9.24 -12.35
N GLY A 125 1.63 7.96 -12.17
CA GLY A 125 1.85 6.90 -13.16
C GLY A 125 3.26 6.30 -13.09
N ASP A 126 3.90 6.32 -11.93
CA ASP A 126 5.15 5.59 -11.72
C ASP A 126 4.86 4.17 -11.24
N VAL A 127 5.69 3.22 -11.68
CA VAL A 127 5.73 1.83 -11.20
C VAL A 127 7.12 1.58 -10.68
N LEU A 128 7.23 1.34 -9.37
CA LEU A 128 8.50 1.22 -8.67
C LEU A 128 8.61 -0.18 -8.05
N GLU A 129 9.65 -0.90 -8.41
CA GLU A 129 10.04 -2.13 -7.73
C GLU A 129 11.07 -1.80 -6.65
N PRO A 130 10.78 -2.05 -5.36
CA PRO A 130 11.73 -1.74 -4.30
C PRO A 130 12.98 -2.61 -4.39
N GLU A 131 14.13 -2.02 -4.09
CA GLU A 131 15.39 -2.76 -4.05
C GLU A 131 15.36 -3.85 -2.96
N ALA A 132 15.83 -5.04 -3.32
CA ALA A 132 16.04 -6.13 -2.38
C ALA A 132 17.21 -5.81 -1.44
N LYS A 133 17.00 -5.99 -0.14
CA LYS A 133 18.05 -5.92 0.89
C LYS A 133 17.96 -7.15 1.78
N ASN A 134 19.08 -7.85 1.96
CA ASN A 134 19.17 -9.04 2.80
C ASN A 134 18.06 -10.06 2.50
N ASP A 135 17.90 -10.37 1.20
CA ASP A 135 16.91 -11.30 0.63
C ASP A 135 15.44 -10.93 0.86
N ALA A 136 15.17 -9.68 1.29
CA ALA A 136 13.82 -9.14 1.44
C ALA A 136 13.58 -7.93 0.54
N ILE A 137 12.38 -7.89 -0.06
CA ILE A 137 11.85 -6.71 -0.75
C ILE A 137 10.76 -6.10 0.14
N ILE A 138 10.94 -4.83 0.52
CA ILE A 138 10.07 -4.17 1.50
C ILE A 138 9.66 -2.79 0.97
N ALA A 139 8.35 -2.54 0.98
CA ALA A 139 7.77 -1.23 0.72
C ALA A 139 6.76 -0.87 1.79
N ALA A 140 6.60 0.42 2.07
CA ALA A 140 5.53 0.90 2.92
C ALA A 140 4.98 2.23 2.41
N ILE A 141 3.70 2.46 2.63
CA ILE A 141 2.95 3.66 2.22
C ILE A 141 2.00 4.09 3.33
N GLY A 142 1.46 5.31 3.23
CA GLY A 142 0.49 5.84 4.20
C GLY A 142 1.13 6.56 5.38
N SER A 143 0.30 6.98 6.34
CA SER A 143 0.70 7.95 7.37
C SER A 143 1.85 7.48 8.28
N GLY A 144 1.91 6.19 8.59
CA GLY A 144 2.98 5.55 9.37
C GLY A 144 3.98 4.76 8.53
N GLY A 145 3.95 4.90 7.19
CA GLY A 145 4.74 4.06 6.29
C GLY A 145 6.23 4.06 6.58
N ASN A 146 6.83 5.21 6.87
CA ASN A 146 8.26 5.32 7.16
C ASN A 146 8.66 4.62 8.47
N TYR A 147 7.78 4.63 9.48
CA TYR A 147 8.03 3.91 10.74
C TYR A 147 7.99 2.40 10.51
N ALA A 148 6.97 1.92 9.79
CA ALA A 148 6.84 0.51 9.43
C ALA A 148 8.04 0.05 8.57
N LEU A 149 8.42 0.82 7.54
CA LEU A 149 9.56 0.50 6.68
C LEU A 149 10.87 0.41 7.46
N SER A 150 11.11 1.36 8.37
CA SER A 150 12.33 1.38 9.19
C SER A 150 12.39 0.18 10.13
N ALA A 151 11.27 -0.14 10.79
CA ALA A 151 11.16 -1.28 11.69
C ALA A 151 11.34 -2.62 10.97
N ALA A 152 10.69 -2.78 9.80
CA ALA A 152 10.83 -3.98 8.98
C ALA A 152 12.27 -4.20 8.52
N ARG A 153 12.93 -3.14 8.02
CA ARG A 153 14.33 -3.22 7.60
C ARG A 153 15.27 -3.59 8.75
N ALA A 154 15.02 -3.08 9.96
CA ALA A 154 15.86 -3.37 11.12
C ALA A 154 15.74 -4.82 11.61
N ILE A 155 14.54 -5.43 11.52
CA ILE A 155 14.31 -6.80 12.00
C ILE A 155 14.62 -7.88 10.95
N THR A 156 14.67 -7.52 9.66
CA THR A 156 14.85 -8.46 8.54
C THR A 156 16.11 -9.32 8.65
N ASP A 157 17.15 -8.83 9.31
CA ASP A 157 18.42 -9.56 9.48
C ASP A 157 18.33 -10.69 10.54
N TYR A 158 17.28 -10.68 11.35
CA TYR A 158 17.11 -11.57 12.51
C TYR A 158 15.82 -12.38 12.46
N GLU A 159 14.92 -12.10 11.52
CA GLU A 159 13.62 -12.75 11.37
C GLU A 159 13.41 -13.15 9.92
N ASP A 160 13.00 -14.40 9.67
CA ASP A 160 12.84 -14.99 8.35
C ASP A 160 11.39 -15.07 7.87
N ASP A 161 10.43 -15.03 8.79
CA ASP A 161 9.02 -15.07 8.45
C ASP A 161 8.51 -13.68 8.04
N ALA A 162 8.19 -13.53 6.74
CA ALA A 162 7.67 -12.30 6.16
C ALA A 162 6.43 -11.76 6.89
N GLU A 163 5.55 -12.65 7.40
CA GLU A 163 4.36 -12.23 8.13
C GLU A 163 4.71 -11.65 9.50
N THR A 164 5.64 -12.29 10.21
CA THR A 164 6.16 -11.79 11.48
C THR A 164 6.83 -10.43 11.30
N ILE A 165 7.68 -10.25 10.28
CA ILE A 165 8.28 -8.95 9.94
C ILE A 165 7.19 -7.89 9.74
N ALA A 166 6.19 -8.17 8.89
CA ALA A 166 5.11 -7.24 8.58
C ALA A 166 4.31 -6.85 9.84
N ARG A 167 3.92 -7.82 10.67
CA ARG A 167 3.16 -7.58 11.91
C ARG A 167 3.97 -6.77 12.92
N ARG A 168 5.25 -7.09 13.13
CA ARG A 168 6.13 -6.35 14.05
C ARG A 168 6.35 -4.92 13.58
N ALA A 169 6.57 -4.73 12.28
CA ALA A 169 6.71 -3.41 11.68
C ALA A 169 5.46 -2.54 11.86
N MET A 170 4.27 -3.12 11.64
CA MET A 170 3.00 -2.43 11.85
C MET A 170 2.77 -2.08 13.33
N GLN A 171 3.16 -2.96 14.26
CA GLN A 171 3.09 -2.66 15.69
C GLN A 171 3.94 -1.43 16.05
N VAL A 172 5.19 -1.38 15.60
CA VAL A 172 6.06 -0.21 15.83
C VAL A 172 5.46 1.05 15.22
N ALA A 173 4.85 0.96 14.04
CA ALA A 173 4.16 2.10 13.44
C ALA A 173 2.96 2.56 14.26
N ALA A 174 2.17 1.64 14.83
CA ALA A 174 1.03 1.96 15.69
C ALA A 174 1.45 2.60 17.03
N ASP A 175 2.60 2.20 17.58
CA ASP A 175 3.12 2.74 18.84
C ASP A 175 3.66 4.19 18.69
N ILE A 176 4.03 4.59 17.46
CA ILE A 176 4.68 5.88 17.17
C ILE A 176 3.75 6.85 16.44
N CYS A 177 3.04 6.37 15.42
CA CYS A 177 2.24 7.22 14.54
C CYS A 177 0.81 7.36 15.07
N VAL A 178 0.43 8.59 15.44
CA VAL A 178 -0.95 8.92 15.88
C VAL A 178 -2.05 8.61 14.85
N PHE A 179 -1.67 8.35 13.58
CA PHE A 179 -2.58 8.01 12.49
C PHE A 179 -2.57 6.52 12.10
N THR A 180 -1.90 5.67 12.88
CA THR A 180 -1.84 4.22 12.68
C THR A 180 -2.30 3.51 13.96
N ASN A 181 -3.12 2.46 13.84
CA ASN A 181 -3.52 1.67 15.00
C ASN A 181 -3.09 0.19 14.92
N ASP A 182 -3.43 -0.55 15.98
CA ASP A 182 -3.13 -1.96 16.18
C ASP A 182 -4.08 -2.92 15.42
N ARG A 183 -5.07 -2.40 14.69
CA ARG A 183 -6.08 -3.21 13.97
C ARG A 183 -5.59 -3.55 12.58
N VAL A 184 -4.64 -4.48 12.52
CA VAL A 184 -3.97 -4.88 11.29
C VAL A 184 -4.73 -5.99 10.55
N THR A 185 -4.97 -5.77 9.26
CA THR A 185 -5.36 -6.81 8.29
C THR A 185 -4.13 -7.30 7.56
N VAL A 186 -4.01 -8.62 7.36
CA VAL A 186 -2.85 -9.24 6.70
C VAL A 186 -3.34 -10.20 5.63
N GLU A 187 -2.73 -10.11 4.45
CA GLU A 187 -2.94 -11.03 3.33
C GLU A 187 -1.59 -11.60 2.88
N THR A 188 -1.58 -12.86 2.45
CA THR A 188 -0.35 -13.64 2.19
C THR A 188 -0.43 -14.50 0.92
N ILE A 189 0.61 -14.49 0.09
CA ILE A 189 0.79 -15.40 -1.05
C ILE A 189 2.02 -16.26 -0.78
#